data_AF-A0AA87W633-F1
#
_entry.id   AF-A0AA87W633-F1
#
_cell.length_a   1.000
_cell.length_b   1.000
_cell.length_c   1.000
_cell.angle_alpha   90.00
_cell.angle_beta   90.00
_cell.angle_gamma   90.00
#
_symmetry.space_group_name_H-M   'P 1'
#
loop_
_entity.id
_entity.type
_entity.pdbx_description
1 polymer ?
#
loop_
_entity_poly.entity_id
_entity_poly.type
_entity_poly.pdbx_seq_one_letter_code
_entity_poly.pdbx_strand_id
1 'polypeptide(L)'
;MRGEDEHAERLFSYVRLETRIPADHPLRAIRELVDAALKDLSRSFDRLYAREGRPSIPPERLLRALLLQAFYTVRSERHDGAA
;
A
#
# COMPACT_ATOMS: atom_id res chain seq x y z
N MET A 1 8.48 -7.87 14.15
CA MET A 1 7.06 -7.49 14.25
C MET A 1 6.53 -6.98 12.91
N ARG A 2 5.28 -7.30 12.57
CA ARG A 2 4.55 -6.68 11.45
C ARG A 2 4.14 -5.26 11.85
N GLY A 3 4.29 -4.28 10.97
CA GLY A 3 3.77 -2.94 11.22
C GLY A 3 2.27 -2.84 10.95
N GLU A 4 1.66 -1.76 11.42
CA GLU A 4 0.24 -1.49 11.18
C GLU A 4 0.01 -0.95 9.76
N ASP A 5 -1.10 -1.39 9.17
CA ASP A 5 -1.55 -0.92 7.86
C ASP A 5 -2.39 0.36 7.97
N GLU A 6 -1.77 1.43 8.47
CA GLU A 6 -2.45 2.70 8.65
C GLU A 6 -2.62 3.44 7.31
N HIS A 7 -3.85 3.84 7.02
CA HIS A 7 -4.15 4.71 5.88
C HIS A 7 -3.78 6.15 6.21
N ALA A 8 -2.86 6.73 5.44
CA ALA A 8 -2.53 8.14 5.56
C ALA A 8 -3.68 9.01 5.02
N GLU A 9 -4.56 9.49 5.90
CA GLU A 9 -5.62 10.44 5.51
C GLU A 9 -5.08 11.84 5.16
N ARG A 10 -3.84 12.11 5.57
CA ARG A 10 -3.13 13.38 5.34
C ARG A 10 -1.69 13.08 4.94
N LEU A 11 -1.33 13.32 3.68
CA LEU A 11 0.08 13.51 3.34
C LEU A 11 0.55 14.86 3.90
N PHE A 12 1.86 15.10 3.95
CA PHE A 12 2.48 16.38 4.36
C PHE A 12 2.05 17.62 3.52
N SER A 13 1.03 17.48 2.66
CA SER A 13 0.36 18.54 1.92
C SER A 13 -1.08 18.71 2.44
N TYR A 14 -1.59 19.93 2.48
CA TYR A 14 -2.97 20.26 2.86
C TYR A 14 -4.06 19.65 1.96
N VAL A 15 -3.69 18.79 1.02
CA VAL A 15 -4.61 18.22 0.03
C VAL A 15 -4.86 16.75 0.33
N ARG A 16 -6.13 16.42 0.49
CA ARG A 16 -6.60 15.04 0.66
C ARG A 16 -6.55 14.30 -0.68
N LEU A 17 -6.21 13.02 -0.65
CA LEU A 17 -6.20 12.17 -1.85
C LEU A 17 -7.60 12.10 -2.48
N GLU A 18 -8.64 12.11 -1.66
CA GLU A 18 -10.03 12.09 -2.11
C GLU A 18 -10.40 13.31 -2.95
N THR A 19 -9.69 14.43 -2.78
CA THR A 19 -9.87 15.65 -3.57
C THR A 19 -9.10 15.59 -4.91
N ARG A 20 -8.11 14.71 -5.03
CA ARG A 20 -7.25 14.58 -6.23
C ARG A 20 -7.71 13.50 -7.19
N ILE A 21 -8.32 12.42 -6.68
CA ILE A 21 -8.74 11.27 -7.47
C ILE A 21 -10.25 11.40 -7.75
N PRO A 22 -10.69 11.51 -9.01
CA PRO A 22 -12.12 11.58 -9.36
C PRO A 22 -12.94 10.43 -8.76
N ALA A 23 -14.23 10.66 -8.50
CA ALA A 23 -15.12 9.67 -7.90
C ALA A 23 -15.39 8.46 -8.81
N ASP A 24 -15.32 8.66 -10.12
CA ASP A 24 -15.48 7.66 -11.19
C ASP A 24 -14.16 7.00 -11.60
N HIS A 25 -13.05 7.32 -10.92
CA HIS A 25 -11.75 6.80 -11.28
C HIS A 25 -11.63 5.29 -10.99
N PRO A 26 -11.12 4.46 -11.93
CA PRO A 26 -11.11 3.00 -11.79
C PRO A 26 -10.31 2.49 -10.58
N LEU A 27 -9.29 3.25 -10.13
CA LEU A 27 -8.56 2.90 -8.91
C LEU A 27 -9.43 2.82 -7.65
N ARG A 28 -10.60 3.48 -7.60
CA ARG A 28 -11.51 3.38 -6.46
C ARG A 28 -12.11 1.98 -6.34
N ALA A 29 -12.64 1.45 -7.45
CA ALA A 29 -13.15 0.08 -7.50
C ALA A 29 -12.03 -0.95 -7.26
N ILE A 30 -10.86 -0.74 -7.85
CA ILE A 30 -9.69 -1.60 -7.63
C ILE A 30 -9.26 -1.58 -6.15
N ARG A 31 -9.26 -0.41 -5.51
CA ARG A 31 -8.91 -0.29 -4.09
C ARG A 31 -9.86 -1.12 -3.21
N GLU A 32 -11.17 -1.06 -3.44
CA GLU A 32 -12.14 -1.86 -2.69
C GLU A 32 -11.89 -3.36 -2.82
N LEU A 33 -11.64 -3.84 -4.04
CA LEU A 33 -11.35 -5.25 -4.32
C LEU A 33 -10.05 -5.70 -3.64
N VAL A 34 -9.00 -4.88 -3.74
CA VAL A 34 -7.69 -5.17 -3.16
C VAL A 34 -7.75 -5.14 -1.63
N ASP A 35 -8.41 -4.16 -1.04
CA ASP A 35 -8.54 -4.04 0.42
C ASP A 35 -9.31 -5.24 1.00
N ALA A 36 -10.33 -5.74 0.29
CA ALA A 36 -11.04 -6.96 0.68
C ALA A 36 -10.11 -8.20 0.63
N ALA A 37 -9.39 -8.40 -0.47
CA ALA A 37 -8.47 -9.52 -0.62
C ALA A 37 -7.33 -9.49 0.43
N LEU A 38 -6.79 -8.31 0.70
CA LEU A 38 -5.72 -8.12 1.70
C LEU A 38 -6.23 -8.38 3.12
N LYS A 39 -7.47 -7.98 3.43
CA LYS A 39 -8.10 -8.27 4.72
C LYS A 39 -8.21 -9.77 4.97
N ASP A 40 -8.60 -10.54 3.95
CA ASP A 40 -8.70 -12.01 4.05
C ASP A 40 -7.32 -12.67 4.25
N LEU A 41 -6.28 -12.08 3.67
CA LEU A 41 -4.90 -12.55 3.81
C LEU A 41 -4.21 -12.12 5.12
N SER A 42 -4.75 -11.13 5.83
CA SER A 42 -4.09 -10.52 7.00
C SER A 42 -3.65 -11.55 8.05
N ARG A 43 -4.52 -12.52 8.38
CA ARG A 43 -4.19 -13.60 9.33
C ARG A 43 -3.03 -14.48 8.86
N SER A 44 -2.92 -14.69 7.55
CA SER A 44 -1.81 -15.46 6.98
C SER A 44 -0.52 -14.68 7.05
N PHE A 45 -0.56 -13.36 6.80
CA PHE A 45 0.60 -12.51 6.99
C PHE A 45 1.05 -12.48 8.46
N ASP A 46 0.14 -12.36 9.42
CA ASP A 46 0.50 -12.32 10.85
C ASP A 46 1.30 -13.54 11.29
N ARG A 47 0.98 -14.72 10.75
CA ARG A 47 1.71 -15.96 11.04
C ARG A 47 3.16 -15.96 10.53
N LEU A 48 3.49 -15.13 9.55
CA LEU A 48 4.83 -15.02 8.95
C LEU A 48 5.74 -14.04 9.70
N TYR A 49 5.19 -13.15 10.53
CA TYR A 49 5.97 -12.15 11.25
C TYR A 49 6.23 -12.55 12.70
N ALA A 50 7.46 -12.27 13.16
CA ALA A 50 7.80 -12.41 14.57
C ALA A 50 6.94 -11.48 15.45
N ARG A 51 6.55 -11.93 16.65
CA ARG A 51 5.73 -11.16 17.59
C ARG A 51 6.44 -9.93 18.16
N GLU A 52 7.77 -9.97 18.23
CA GLU A 52 8.60 -8.94 18.85
C GLU A 52 9.59 -8.32 17.84
N GLY A 53 10.30 -7.28 18.28
CA GLY A 53 11.29 -6.54 17.49
C GLY A 53 10.72 -5.35 16.71
N ARG A 54 11.57 -4.71 15.92
CA ARG A 54 11.20 -3.50 15.15
C ARG A 54 10.03 -3.79 14.19
N PRO A 55 8.98 -2.95 14.17
CA PRO A 55 7.92 -3.07 13.16
C PRO A 55 8.48 -2.87 11.75
N SER A 56 8.13 -3.81 10.88
CA SER A 56 8.39 -3.76 9.45
C SER A 56 7.31 -2.95 8.72
N ILE A 57 7.53 -2.62 7.44
CA ILE A 57 6.45 -2.15 6.57
C ILE A 57 5.49 -3.34 6.34
N PRO A 58 4.17 -3.18 6.57
CA PRO A 58 3.22 -4.26 6.34
C PRO A 58 3.16 -4.68 4.87
N PRO A 59 2.93 -5.97 4.57
CA PRO A 59 2.89 -6.48 3.22
C PRO A 59 1.81 -5.82 2.36
N GLU A 60 0.68 -5.41 2.95
CA GLU A 60 -0.41 -4.71 2.25
C GLU A 60 0.04 -3.44 1.54
N ARG A 61 0.90 -2.65 2.19
CA ARG A 61 1.42 -1.41 1.60
C ARG A 61 2.32 -1.69 0.41
N LEU A 62 3.16 -2.72 0.51
CA LEU A 62 4.03 -3.14 -0.57
C LEU A 62 3.21 -3.69 -1.75
N LEU A 63 2.21 -4.52 -1.49
CA LEU A 63 1.34 -5.09 -2.51
C LEU A 63 0.51 -4.02 -3.23
N ARG A 64 -0.07 -3.05 -2.50
CA ARG A 64 -0.77 -1.91 -3.13
C ARG A 64 0.18 -1.07 -3.99
N ALA A 65 1.41 -0.82 -3.54
CA ALA A 65 2.40 -0.11 -4.35
C ALA A 65 2.78 -0.89 -5.63
N LEU A 66 2.97 -2.21 -5.53
CA LEU A 66 3.27 -3.07 -6.69
C LEU A 66 2.13 -3.08 -7.71
N LEU A 67 0.88 -3.06 -7.26
CA LEU A 67 -0.28 -2.96 -8.15
C LEU A 67 -0.29 -1.61 -8.89
N LEU A 68 -0.02 -0.50 -8.20
CA LEU A 68 0.09 0.80 -8.86
C LEU A 68 1.23 0.84 -9.88
N GLN A 69 2.37 0.23 -9.54
CA GLN A 69 3.49 0.07 -10.48
C GLN A 69 3.07 -0.74 -11.72
N ALA A 70 2.32 -1.83 -11.55
CA ALA A 70 1.84 -2.65 -12.65
C ALA A 70 0.80 -1.92 -13.52
N PHE A 71 -0.14 -1.19 -12.92
CA PHE A 71 -1.22 -0.50 -13.67
C PHE A 71 -0.75 0.75 -14.41
N TYR A 72 0.22 1.47 -13.86
CA TYR A 72 0.67 2.77 -14.39
C TYR A 72 2.12 2.77 -14.87
N THR A 73 2.75 1.60 -14.92
CA THR A 73 4.16 1.45 -15.33
C THR A 73 5.09 2.37 -14.53
N VAL A 74 4.78 2.58 -13.24
CA VAL A 74 5.63 3.37 -12.34
C VAL A 74 6.92 2.58 -12.11
N ARG A 75 8.06 3.18 -12.42
CA ARG A 75 9.36 2.50 -12.29
C ARG A 75 9.69 2.26 -10.83
N SER A 76 10.37 1.14 -10.56
CA SER A 76 10.94 0.89 -9.25
C SER A 76 12.25 1.65 -9.10
N GLU A 77 12.36 2.43 -8.03
CA GLU A 77 13.55 3.22 -7.69
C GLU A 77 14.71 2.36 -7.15
N ARG A 78 14.52 1.03 -7.03
CA ARG A 78 15.53 0.10 -6.49
C ARG A 78 16.82 0.01 -7.32
N HIS A 79 16.79 0.48 -8.57
CA HIS A 79 17.93 0.44 -9.49
C HIS A 79 18.49 1.82 -9.85
N ASP A 80 17.96 2.90 -9.29
CA ASP A 80 18.51 4.25 -9.50
C ASP A 80 19.74 4.46 -8.59
N GLY A 81 20.78 3.66 -8.84
CA GLY A 81 22.14 3.96 -8.42
C GLY A 81 22.68 5.04 -9.35
N ALA A 82 22.58 6.30 -8.93
CA ALA A 82 23.41 7.35 -9.48
C ALA A 82 24.88 7.01 -9.21
N ALA A 83 25.67 7.12 -10.28
CA ALA A 83 27.13 7.19 -10.25
C ALA A 83 27.62 8.36 -9.40
#